data_AF-A0AAW9PWU9-F1
#
_entry.id   AF-A0AAW9PWU9-F1
#
_cell.length_a   1.000
_cell.length_b   1.000
_cell.length_c   1.000
_cell.angle_alpha   90.00
_cell.angle_beta   90.00
_cell.angle_gamma   90.00
#
_symmetry.space_group_name_H-M   'P 1'
#
loop_
_entity.id
_entity.type
_entity.pdbx_description
1 polymer ?
#
loop_
_entity_poly.entity_id
_entity_poly.type
_entity_poly.pdbx_seq_one_letter_code
_entity_poly.pdbx_strand_id
1 'polypeptide(L)'
;MTSTNDYQYWPFPVSEEERQIPEQAEKLDFLQDAYLDGFESYRAVRGMDDYGANSELRSGYILQRGRQNRWEFLLGEGNKTRFSALVTSFKVAGAGVRAWLSGRTTSDILEDVKEYLISPPRLEDFWDKGKKKAKDGG
;
A
#
# COMPACT_ATOMS: atom_id res chain seq x y z
N MET A 1 19.09 12.95 2.33
CA MET A 1 18.33 13.16 3.58
C MET A 1 16.87 13.26 3.18
N THR A 2 16.16 12.16 3.41
CA THR A 2 14.81 11.86 2.94
C THR A 2 13.78 12.69 3.71
N SER A 3 12.79 13.23 2.99
CA SER A 3 11.59 13.86 3.52
C SER A 3 11.09 13.09 4.75
N THR A 4 11.14 13.71 5.93
CA THR A 4 10.42 13.25 7.12
C THR A 4 8.93 13.40 6.79
N ASN A 5 8.36 12.39 6.15
CA ASN A 5 6.91 12.27 6.12
C ASN A 5 6.48 12.06 7.57
N ASP A 6 5.92 13.11 8.17
CA ASP A 6 5.33 13.01 9.50
C ASP A 6 4.15 12.02 9.39
N TYR A 7 4.24 10.86 10.06
CA TYR A 7 3.18 9.87 10.10
C TYR A 7 2.38 10.00 11.41
N GLN A 8 1.08 9.78 11.32
CA GLN A 8 0.20 9.63 12.47
C GLN A 8 -0.29 8.19 12.55
N TYR A 9 0.05 7.53 13.65
CA TYR A 9 -0.28 6.13 13.90
C TYR A 9 -1.64 6.01 14.57
N TRP A 10 -2.44 5.03 14.12
CA TRP A 10 -3.72 4.72 14.73
C TRP A 10 -3.52 4.05 16.10
N PRO A 11 -4.38 4.32 17.11
CA PRO A 11 -5.52 5.24 17.07
C PRO A 11 -5.11 6.71 17.26
N PHE A 12 -5.81 7.60 16.57
CA PHE A 12 -5.73 9.06 16.74
C PHE A 12 -7.11 9.70 16.79
N PRO A 13 -7.25 10.95 17.28
CA PRO A 13 -8.52 11.66 17.26
C PRO A 13 -9.03 11.85 15.83
N VAL A 14 -10.27 11.45 15.57
CA VAL A 14 -10.98 11.61 14.29
C VAL A 14 -12.24 12.43 14.56
N SER A 15 -12.49 13.47 13.77
CA SER A 15 -13.70 14.27 13.91
C SER A 15 -14.91 13.59 13.26
N GLU A 16 -16.12 13.94 13.70
CA GLU A 16 -17.34 13.39 13.11
C GLU A 16 -17.50 13.83 11.64
N GLU A 17 -17.10 15.06 11.31
CA GLU A 17 -17.10 15.57 9.94
C GLU A 17 -16.19 14.75 9.03
N GLU A 18 -15.05 14.31 9.53
CA GLU A 18 -14.13 13.45 8.77
C GLU A 18 -14.76 12.08 8.47
N ARG A 19 -15.48 11.50 9.44
CA ARG A 19 -16.21 10.23 9.26
C ARG A 19 -17.38 10.35 8.30
N GLN A 20 -17.96 11.54 8.14
CA GLN A 20 -19.09 11.76 7.23
C GLN A 20 -18.67 11.91 5.76
N ILE A 21 -17.39 12.14 5.47
CA ILE A 21 -16.87 12.18 4.10
C ILE A 21 -16.63 10.74 3.63
N PRO A 22 -17.36 10.20 2.64
CA PRO A 22 -17.29 8.77 2.31
C PRO A 22 -15.88 8.28 1.94
N GLU A 23 -15.11 9.10 1.22
CA GLU A 23 -13.72 8.77 0.86
C GLU A 23 -12.82 8.70 2.10
N GLN A 24 -13.02 9.57 3.08
CA GLN A 24 -12.24 9.55 4.31
C GLN A 24 -12.69 8.42 5.23
N ALA A 25 -13.99 8.14 5.31
CA ALA A 25 -14.52 6.98 6.04
C ALA A 25 -13.86 5.68 5.58
N GLU A 26 -13.75 5.45 4.27
CA GLU A 26 -13.09 4.25 3.70
C GLU A 26 -11.62 4.14 4.11
N LYS A 27 -10.90 5.27 4.15
CA LYS A 27 -9.50 5.35 4.58
C LYS A 27 -9.35 5.07 6.07
N LEU A 28 -10.23 5.64 6.88
CA LEU A 28 -10.27 5.45 8.34
C LEU A 28 -10.65 4.00 8.71
N ASP A 29 -11.59 3.40 7.98
CA ASP A 29 -11.98 2.00 8.16
C ASP A 29 -10.79 1.07 7.91
N PHE A 30 -9.98 1.31 6.87
CA PHE A 30 -8.75 0.55 6.64
C PHE A 30 -7.77 0.65 7.82
N LEU A 31 -7.53 1.86 8.34
CA LEU A 31 -6.61 2.07 9.46
C LEU A 31 -7.09 1.37 10.72
N GLN A 32 -8.39 1.50 11.03
CA GLN A 32 -9.02 0.87 12.16
C GLN A 32 -8.97 -0.66 12.04
N ASP A 33 -9.33 -1.20 10.88
CA ASP A 33 -9.32 -2.63 10.63
C ASP A 33 -7.92 -3.24 10.73
N ALA A 34 -6.92 -2.60 10.10
CA ALA A 34 -5.54 -3.06 10.18
C ALA A 34 -5.01 -3.03 11.63
N TYR A 35 -5.41 -2.03 12.41
CA TYR A 35 -5.08 -1.96 13.84
C TYR A 35 -5.77 -3.07 14.65
N LEU A 36 -7.05 -3.35 14.37
CA LEU A 36 -7.78 -4.45 15.03
C LEU A 36 -7.20 -5.83 14.70
N ASP A 37 -6.61 -5.99 13.51
CA ASP A 37 -5.86 -7.19 13.12
C ASP A 37 -4.47 -7.30 13.80
N GLY A 38 -4.05 -6.28 14.56
CA GLY A 38 -2.78 -6.26 15.29
C GLY A 38 -1.61 -5.62 14.53
N PHE A 39 -1.89 -4.88 13.44
CA PHE A 39 -0.86 -4.18 12.67
C PHE A 39 -0.72 -2.71 13.10
N GLU A 40 0.48 -2.17 12.94
CA GLU A 40 0.76 -0.75 13.17
C GLU A 40 0.33 0.06 11.94
N SER A 41 -0.91 0.57 11.94
CA SER A 41 -1.45 1.36 10.84
C SER A 41 -1.22 2.86 11.01
N TYR A 42 -1.04 3.56 9.89
CA TYR A 42 -0.70 4.98 9.89
C TYR A 42 -1.19 5.71 8.64
N ARG A 43 -1.28 7.04 8.76
CA ARG A 43 -1.46 7.96 7.63
C ARG A 43 -0.37 9.01 7.61
N ALA A 44 -0.06 9.56 6.42
CA ALA A 44 0.79 10.74 6.31
C ALA A 44 0.03 12.00 6.79
N VAL A 45 0.73 12.88 7.51
CA VAL A 45 0.21 14.15 8.03
C VAL A 45 0.39 15.29 7.02
N ARG A 46 1.36 15.18 6.10
CA ARG A 46 1.69 16.24 5.13
C ARG A 46 2.00 15.68 3.74
N GLY A 47 1.48 16.34 2.71
CA GLY A 47 2.01 16.30 1.34
C GLY A 47 1.43 15.24 0.40
N MET A 48 0.96 14.09 0.89
CA MET A 48 0.35 13.03 0.06
C MET A 48 -0.70 12.24 0.85
N ASP A 49 -1.79 11.83 0.17
CA ASP A 49 -2.82 10.92 0.69
C ASP A 49 -2.25 9.49 0.77
N ASP A 50 -1.31 9.32 1.70
CA ASP A 50 -0.58 8.08 1.91
C ASP A 50 -1.08 7.39 3.18
N TYR A 51 -1.42 6.12 3.04
CA TYR A 51 -1.89 5.25 4.11
C TYR A 51 -1.04 4.00 4.15
N GLY A 52 -0.89 3.38 5.30
CA GLY A 52 -0.11 2.16 5.38
C GLY A 52 -0.31 1.41 6.68
N ALA A 53 0.28 0.23 6.73
CA ALA A 53 0.36 -0.56 7.94
C ALA A 53 1.59 -1.46 7.92
N ASN A 54 2.13 -1.73 9.11
CA ASN A 54 3.30 -2.56 9.32
C ASN A 54 3.00 -3.73 10.26
N SER A 55 3.71 -4.82 10.03
CA SER A 55 3.97 -5.90 10.97
C SER A 55 5.47 -5.96 11.24
N GLU A 56 5.93 -6.91 12.05
CA GLU A 56 7.37 -7.06 12.36
C GLU A 56 8.25 -7.29 11.12
N LEU A 57 7.74 -7.99 10.09
CA LEU A 57 8.54 -8.40 8.92
C LEU A 57 8.02 -7.84 7.58
N ARG A 58 6.75 -7.44 7.56
CA ARG A 58 6.05 -7.00 6.34
C ARG A 58 5.50 -5.60 6.51
N SER A 59 5.57 -4.82 5.44
CA SER A 59 5.00 -3.48 5.36
C SER A 59 4.09 -3.34 4.15
N GLY A 60 3.11 -2.47 4.24
CA GLY A 60 2.21 -2.13 3.15
C GLY A 60 1.94 -0.64 3.10
N TYR A 61 1.99 -0.09 1.90
CA TYR A 61 1.77 1.32 1.61
C TYR A 61 0.67 1.44 0.57
N ILE A 62 -0.17 2.46 0.67
CA ILE A 62 -1.22 2.83 -0.27
C ILE A 62 -1.03 4.30 -0.60
N LEU A 63 -0.87 4.61 -1.87
CA LEU A 63 -0.53 5.93 -2.38
C LEU A 63 -1.57 6.35 -3.41
N GLN A 64 -2.11 7.56 -3.29
CA GLN A 64 -2.93 8.14 -4.35
C GLN A 64 -2.05 8.52 -5.55
N ARG A 65 -2.43 8.10 -6.76
CA ARG A 65 -1.66 8.33 -7.99
C ARG A 65 -2.41 9.19 -9.00
N GLY A 66 -2.13 10.50 -8.98
CA GLY A 66 -2.62 11.45 -9.98
C GLY A 66 -4.07 11.85 -9.71
N ARG A 67 -5.00 11.47 -10.61
CA ARG A 67 -6.44 11.80 -10.47
C ARG A 67 -7.14 10.83 -9.51
N GLN A 68 -8.37 11.17 -9.12
CA GLN A 68 -9.24 10.32 -8.30
C GLN A 68 -9.34 8.87 -8.83
N ASN A 69 -9.53 7.92 -7.90
CA ASN A 69 -9.70 6.49 -8.16
C ASN A 69 -8.48 5.79 -8.79
N ARG A 70 -7.28 6.20 -8.38
CA ARG A 70 -6.03 5.54 -8.77
C ARG A 70 -5.17 5.37 -7.53
N TRP A 71 -5.07 4.14 -7.07
CA TRP A 71 -4.39 3.80 -5.84
C TRP A 71 -3.29 2.79 -6.13
N GLU A 72 -2.05 3.16 -5.87
CA GLU A 72 -0.96 2.20 -5.90
C GLU A 72 -0.77 1.65 -4.50
N PHE A 73 -0.80 0.32 -4.36
CA PHE A 73 -0.32 -0.29 -3.13
C PHE A 73 1.01 -1.00 -3.35
N LEU A 74 1.91 -0.86 -2.39
CA LEU A 74 3.23 -1.47 -2.38
C LEU A 74 3.34 -2.39 -1.18
N LEU A 75 3.84 -3.60 -1.42
CA LEU A 75 4.06 -4.61 -0.40
C LEU A 75 5.56 -4.80 -0.21
N GLY A 76 6.02 -4.57 1.02
CA GLY A 76 7.41 -4.68 1.43
C GLY A 76 7.65 -5.86 2.36
N GLU A 77 8.86 -6.42 2.28
CA GLU A 77 9.41 -7.36 3.25
C GLU A 77 10.85 -6.93 3.56
N GLY A 78 11.10 -6.58 4.82
CA GLY A 78 12.33 -5.87 5.19
C GLY A 78 12.54 -4.62 4.33
N ASN A 79 13.70 -4.52 3.67
CA ASN A 79 14.06 -3.35 2.83
C ASN A 79 13.70 -3.53 1.34
N LYS A 80 12.92 -4.55 0.98
CA LYS A 80 12.62 -4.88 -0.41
C LYS A 80 11.14 -4.73 -0.71
N THR A 81 10.80 -4.03 -1.79
CA THR A 81 9.47 -4.07 -2.39
C THR A 81 9.31 -5.40 -3.12
N ARG A 82 8.33 -6.21 -2.72
CA ARG A 82 7.99 -7.50 -3.34
C ARG A 82 6.94 -7.37 -4.43
N PHE A 83 6.03 -6.41 -4.26
CA PHE A 83 4.89 -6.23 -5.14
C PHE A 83 4.45 -4.77 -5.17
N SER A 84 4.01 -4.31 -6.34
CA SER A 84 3.27 -3.06 -6.50
C SER A 84 2.14 -3.27 -7.51
N ALA A 85 0.95 -2.77 -7.21
CA ALA A 85 -0.15 -2.74 -8.17
C ALA A 85 -0.91 -1.42 -8.10
N LEU A 86 -1.33 -0.95 -9.27
CA LEU A 86 -2.17 0.22 -9.44
C LEU A 86 -3.61 -0.25 -9.67
N VAL A 87 -4.51 0.09 -8.75
CA VAL A 87 -5.92 -0.34 -8.74
C VAL A 87 -6.88 0.84 -8.74
N THR A 88 -8.13 0.58 -9.13
CA THR A 88 -9.20 1.59 -9.23
C THR A 88 -9.85 1.97 -7.89
N SER A 89 -9.62 1.20 -6.82
CA SER A 89 -10.32 1.33 -5.54
C SER A 89 -9.36 1.31 -4.36
N PHE A 90 -9.56 2.23 -3.40
CA PHE A 90 -8.79 2.26 -2.16
C PHE A 90 -9.07 1.02 -1.32
N LYS A 91 -10.33 0.60 -1.17
CA LYS A 91 -10.70 -0.64 -0.47
C LYS A 91 -9.98 -1.87 -1.01
N VAL A 92 -9.83 -1.98 -2.32
CA VAL A 92 -9.07 -3.10 -2.94
C VAL A 92 -7.58 -3.01 -2.57
N ALA A 93 -6.99 -1.81 -2.61
CA ALA A 93 -5.61 -1.59 -2.17
C ALA A 93 -5.42 -1.95 -0.67
N GLY A 94 -6.35 -1.52 0.19
CA GLY A 94 -6.34 -1.81 1.62
C GLY A 94 -6.50 -3.29 1.94
N ALA A 95 -7.39 -3.98 1.23
CA ALA A 95 -7.54 -5.43 1.34
C ALA A 95 -6.25 -6.17 0.93
N GLY A 96 -5.59 -5.73 -0.15
CA GLY A 96 -4.30 -6.27 -0.59
C GLY A 96 -3.19 -6.08 0.45
N VAL A 97 -3.12 -4.90 1.07
CA VAL A 97 -2.17 -4.62 2.16
C VAL A 97 -2.45 -5.50 3.38
N ARG A 98 -3.70 -5.60 3.84
CA ARG A 98 -4.04 -6.44 5.00
C ARG A 98 -3.76 -7.92 4.72
N ALA A 99 -4.14 -8.42 3.55
CA ALA A 99 -3.83 -9.78 3.11
C ALA A 99 -2.32 -10.08 3.17
N TRP A 100 -1.50 -9.14 2.69
CA TRP A 100 -0.05 -9.24 2.77
C TRP A 100 0.46 -9.30 4.21
N LEU A 101 -0.01 -8.41 5.08
CA LEU A 101 0.42 -8.36 6.48
C LEU A 101 0.02 -9.63 7.23
N SER A 102 -1.12 -10.24 6.88
CA SER A 102 -1.59 -11.51 7.44
C SER A 102 -0.88 -12.76 6.89
N GLY A 103 0.16 -12.61 6.07
CA GLY A 103 0.99 -13.73 5.62
C GLY A 103 0.72 -14.23 4.20
N ARG A 104 -0.30 -13.73 3.48
CA ARG A 104 -0.60 -14.19 2.11
C ARG A 104 0.53 -13.88 1.14
N THR A 105 0.59 -14.63 0.04
CA THR A 105 1.62 -14.46 -0.98
C THR A 105 1.23 -13.39 -1.99
N THR A 106 2.22 -12.87 -2.74
CA THR A 106 1.97 -11.92 -3.83
C THR A 106 1.13 -12.52 -4.97
N SER A 107 1.21 -13.84 -5.18
CA SER A 107 0.38 -14.56 -6.16
C SER A 107 -1.09 -14.59 -5.72
N ASP A 108 -1.36 -14.90 -4.46
CA ASP A 108 -2.71 -14.92 -3.92
C ASP A 108 -3.35 -13.53 -4.00
N ILE A 109 -2.58 -12.49 -3.65
CA ILE A 109 -3.04 -11.11 -3.70
C ILE A 109 -3.29 -10.67 -5.14
N LEU A 110 -2.44 -11.08 -6.10
CA LEU A 110 -2.66 -10.79 -7.51
C LEU A 110 -4.00 -11.37 -8.00
N GLU A 111 -4.32 -12.60 -7.63
CA GLU A 111 -5.59 -13.23 -8.00
C GLU A 111 -6.79 -12.47 -7.44
N ASP A 112 -6.70 -11.95 -6.21
CA ASP A 112 -7.77 -11.17 -5.59
C ASP A 112 -7.98 -9.80 -6.27
N VAL A 113 -6.91 -9.16 -6.77
CA VAL A 113 -6.98 -7.78 -7.28
C VAL A 113 -7.04 -7.67 -8.80
N LYS A 114 -6.91 -8.79 -9.54
CA LYS A 114 -6.72 -8.77 -11.01
C LYS A 114 -7.79 -8.01 -11.79
N GLU A 115 -9.04 -8.06 -11.35
CA GLU A 115 -10.18 -7.39 -12.01
C GLU A 115 -10.19 -5.86 -11.79
N TYR A 116 -9.40 -5.39 -10.83
CA TYR A 116 -9.33 -3.97 -10.43
C TYR A 116 -8.05 -3.28 -10.93
N LEU A 117 -7.16 -4.01 -11.60
CA LEU A 117 -5.89 -3.49 -12.10
C LEU A 117 -6.09 -2.45 -13.20
N ILE A 118 -5.42 -1.30 -13.04
CA ILE A 118 -5.33 -0.26 -14.08
C ILE A 118 -4.21 -0.59 -15.08
N SER A 119 -3.15 -1.25 -14.60
CA SER A 119 -2.00 -1.67 -15.39
C SER A 119 -1.44 -2.97 -14.83
N PRO A 120 -0.64 -3.73 -15.60
CA PRO A 120 0.05 -4.91 -15.08
C PRO A 120 0.83 -4.58 -13.79
N PRO A 121 0.78 -5.46 -12.78
CA PRO A 121 1.48 -5.24 -11.52
C PRO A 121 2.99 -5.36 -11.71
N ARG A 122 3.75 -4.80 -10.78
CA ARG A 122 5.20 -4.95 -10.70
C ARG A 122 5.54 -5.99 -9.65
N LEU A 123 6.12 -7.10 -10.09
CA LEU A 123 6.66 -8.16 -9.24
C LEU A 123 8.17 -8.03 -9.13
N GLU A 124 8.76 -8.45 -8.00
CA GLU A 124 10.22 -8.43 -7.77
C GLU A 124 11.02 -9.06 -8.93
N ASP A 125 10.51 -10.14 -9.55
CA ASP A 125 11.14 -10.82 -10.68
C ASP A 125 11.39 -9.93 -11.91
N PHE A 126 10.68 -8.81 -12.05
CA PHE A 126 10.89 -7.84 -13.13
C PHE A 126 12.06 -6.87 -12.86
N TRP A 127 12.47 -6.68 -11.60
CA TRP A 127 13.53 -5.75 -11.24
C TRP A 127 14.94 -6.35 -11.41
N ASP A 128 15.10 -7.66 -11.20
CA ASP A 128 16.39 -8.34 -11.41
C ASP A 128 16.67 -8.65 -12.88
N LYS A 129 15.65 -8.75 -13.74
CA LYS A 129 15.83 -8.92 -15.20
C LYS A 129 16.39 -7.67 -15.89
N GLY A 130 16.27 -6.49 -15.28
CA GLY A 130 16.84 -5.24 -15.79
C GLY A 130 18.34 -5.07 -15.56
N LYS A 131 18.96 -5.85 -14.64
CA LYS A 131 20.39 -5.75 -14.33
C LYS A 131 21.30 -6.67 -15.16
N LYS A 132 20.74 -7.56 -15.99
CA LYS A 132 21.51 -8.53 -16.80
C LYS A 132 21.84 -8.10 -18.23
N LYS A 133 21.78 -6.81 -18.56
CA LYS A 133 22.31 -6.26 -19.83
C LYS A 133 23.25 -5.08 -19.62
N ALA A 134 24.35 -5.32 -18.91
CA ALA A 134 25.51 -4.40 -18.89
C ALA A 134 26.80 -5.17 -18.59
N LYS A 135 27.07 -6.22 -19.37
CA LYS A 135 28.38 -6.84 -19.54
C LYS A 135 28.26 -7.74 -20.76
N ASP A 136 28.50 -7.16 -21.92
CA ASP A 136 29.16 -7.78 -23.08
C ASP A 136 29.16 -6.77 -24.22
N GLY A 137 30.37 -6.39 -24.62
CA GLY A 137 30.72 -5.31 -25.52
C GLY A 137 32.04 -4.74 -24.98
N GLY A 138 33.19 -5.34 -25.27
CA GLY A 138 33.63 -5.84 -26.58
C GLY A 138 34.59 -4.80 -27.11
#